data_AF-A0A9W4THM6-F1
#
_entry.id   AF-A0A9W4THM6-F1
#
_cell.length_a   1.000
_cell.length_b   1.000
_cell.length_c   1.000
_cell.angle_alpha   90.00
_cell.angle_beta   90.00
_cell.angle_gamma   90.00
#
_symmetry.space_group_name_H-M   'P 1'
#
loop_
_entity.id
_entity.type
_entity.pdbx_description
1 polymer ?
#
loop_
_entity_poly.entity_id
_entity_poly.type
_entity_poly.pdbx_seq_one_letter_code
_entity_poly.pdbx_strand_id
1 'polypeptide(L)'
;MSSHHIVRDDQEPALIIANGAACNPELLGQLLEWSPLVIVLDSAIERVIELGIKVDVLLGDFDRGFDPEIYKTTQYPIEIVHTPDQDKTDLEKAFDYLIDRKIPAVNVVWATGKRADHTITNITNIARYRDLLKIVILDDHSKVFLLPRKFEKWYTAKTPISLIPIGIVDGIYSTNLLYPLINDTLTIGYRTGSSNSVLQDGLVTITHTNGDLLLMECMD
;
A
#
# COMPACT_ATOMS: atom_id res chain seq x y z
N MET A 1 7.99 0.88 37.90
CA MET A 1 9.14 0.40 37.11
C MET A 1 8.73 0.47 35.66
N SER A 2 9.32 1.40 34.90
CA SER A 2 8.97 1.64 33.49
C SER A 2 9.38 0.42 32.67
N SER A 3 8.39 -0.36 32.21
CA SER A 3 8.60 -1.43 31.24
C SER A 3 8.99 -0.79 29.91
N HIS A 4 10.31 -0.60 29.74
CA HIS A 4 10.90 -0.37 28.44
C HIS A 4 10.61 -1.60 27.60
N HIS A 5 9.49 -1.57 26.86
CA HIS A 5 9.31 -2.46 25.74
C HIS A 5 10.37 -2.03 24.73
N ILE A 6 11.41 -2.83 24.60
CA ILE A 6 12.32 -2.74 23.47
C ILE A 6 11.43 -3.10 22.28
N VAL A 7 10.94 -2.09 21.56
CA VAL A 7 10.38 -2.28 20.22
C VAL A 7 11.53 -2.87 19.43
N ARG A 8 11.37 -4.13 19.00
CA ARG A 8 12.30 -4.72 18.06
C ARG A 8 12.12 -3.97 16.75
N ASP A 9 13.19 -3.39 16.23
CA ASP A 9 13.24 -2.90 14.86
C ASP A 9 12.63 -3.98 13.93
N ASP A 10 11.79 -3.55 12.98
CA ASP A 10 11.16 -4.38 11.93
C ASP A 10 9.96 -5.28 12.32
N GLN A 11 9.28 -5.07 13.45
CA GLN A 11 8.00 -5.76 13.70
C GLN A 11 6.81 -5.16 12.94
N GLU A 12 6.85 -3.87 12.62
CA GLU A 12 5.75 -3.14 12.00
C GLU A 12 6.02 -2.90 10.52
N PRO A 13 4.97 -2.82 9.67
CA PRO A 13 5.15 -2.51 8.26
C PRO A 13 5.88 -1.17 8.08
N ALA A 14 6.81 -1.10 7.14
CA ALA A 14 7.39 0.17 6.71
C ALA A 14 6.30 1.13 6.20
N LEU A 15 6.62 2.42 6.13
CA LEU A 15 5.75 3.42 5.52
C LEU A 15 6.44 4.05 4.32
N ILE A 16 5.84 3.92 3.13
CA ILE A 16 6.25 4.68 1.95
C ILE A 16 5.30 5.88 1.79
N ILE A 17 5.88 7.07 1.63
CA ILE A 17 5.17 8.28 1.22
C ILE A 17 5.56 8.60 -0.23
N ALA A 18 4.63 8.34 -1.16
CA ALA A 18 4.79 8.65 -2.58
C ALA A 18 4.37 10.12 -2.87
N ASN A 19 4.14 10.50 -4.13
CA ASN A 19 3.90 11.91 -4.52
C ASN A 19 2.49 12.23 -5.07
N GLY A 20 1.51 11.41 -4.74
CA GLY A 20 0.09 11.63 -4.99
C GLY A 20 -0.52 12.71 -4.10
N ALA A 21 -1.85 12.66 -3.98
CA ALA A 21 -2.61 13.55 -3.11
C ALA A 21 -2.22 13.30 -1.64
N ALA A 22 -2.17 14.38 -0.84
CA ALA A 22 -1.97 14.21 0.59
C ALA A 22 -3.22 13.56 1.21
N CYS A 23 -3.02 12.60 2.09
CA CYS A 23 -4.05 12.07 2.96
C CYS A 23 -4.25 12.96 4.20
N ASN A 24 -5.34 12.70 4.91
CA ASN A 24 -5.70 13.29 6.18
C ASN A 24 -4.55 13.09 7.20
N PRO A 25 -4.17 14.15 7.94
CA PRO A 25 -3.16 14.07 8.99
C PRO A 25 -3.43 13.03 10.07
N GLU A 26 -4.70 12.71 10.37
CA GLU A 26 -5.03 11.67 11.35
C GLU A 26 -4.62 10.28 10.87
N LEU A 27 -4.94 9.93 9.62
CA LEU A 27 -4.51 8.68 8.99
C LEU A 27 -2.98 8.57 8.99
N LEU A 28 -2.31 9.65 8.57
CA LEU A 28 -0.85 9.70 8.53
C LEU A 28 -0.24 9.56 9.95
N GLY A 29 -0.82 10.24 10.94
CA GLY A 29 -0.41 10.16 12.34
C GLY A 29 -0.53 8.76 12.92
N GLN A 30 -1.63 8.06 12.66
CA GLN A 30 -1.83 6.67 13.10
C GLN A 30 -0.79 5.72 12.50
N LEU A 31 -0.40 5.92 11.24
CA LEU A 31 0.64 5.12 10.60
C LEU A 31 2.04 5.40 11.17
N LEU A 32 2.30 6.64 11.59
CA LEU A 32 3.57 7.06 12.18
C LEU A 32 3.70 6.71 13.67
N GLU A 33 2.60 6.50 14.39
CA GLU A 33 2.59 6.25 15.84
C GLU A 33 3.49 5.07 16.25
N TRP A 34 3.57 4.06 15.39
CA TRP A 34 4.37 2.86 15.60
C TRP A 34 5.85 3.02 15.24
N SER A 35 6.29 4.24 14.90
CA SER A 35 7.65 4.58 14.46
C SER A 35 8.17 3.62 13.37
N PRO A 36 7.45 3.47 12.24
CA PRO A 36 7.88 2.60 11.15
C PRO A 36 9.13 3.16 10.48
N LEU A 37 9.83 2.34 9.69
CA LEU A 37 10.80 2.84 8.72
C LEU A 37 10.08 3.74 7.70
N VAL A 38 10.38 5.04 7.69
CA VAL A 38 9.76 6.00 6.78
C VAL A 38 10.61 6.22 5.54
N ILE A 39 10.11 5.74 4.40
CA ILE A 39 10.70 5.93 3.08
C ILE A 39 9.91 7.00 2.33
N VAL A 40 10.60 8.01 1.81
CA VAL A 40 9.98 9.08 1.02
C VAL A 40 10.57 9.08 -0.39
N LEU A 41 9.69 9.11 -1.38
CA LEU A 41 10.11 9.27 -2.78
C LEU A 41 10.55 10.72 -3.03
N ASP A 42 11.62 10.92 -3.80
CA ASP A 42 12.27 12.22 -4.02
C ASP A 42 11.30 13.37 -4.33
N SER A 43 10.31 13.13 -5.17
CA SER A 43 9.35 14.13 -5.59
C SER A 43 8.34 14.54 -4.51
N ALA A 44 8.33 13.87 -3.36
CA ALA A 44 7.49 14.16 -2.19
C ALA A 44 8.23 14.80 -1.01
N ILE A 45 9.58 14.79 -1.01
CA ILE A 45 10.40 15.12 0.17
C ILE A 45 10.10 16.50 0.78
N GLU A 46 10.01 17.55 -0.03
CA GLU A 46 9.73 18.91 0.45
C GLU A 46 8.40 18.98 1.20
N ARG A 47 7.36 18.40 0.61
CA ARG A 47 6.02 18.35 1.21
C ARG A 47 5.99 17.55 2.51
N VAL A 48 6.82 16.51 2.62
CA VAL A 48 6.90 15.68 3.83
C VAL A 48 7.67 16.40 4.95
N ILE A 49 8.75 17.09 4.61
CA ILE A 49 9.53 17.86 5.58
C ILE A 49 8.72 19.05 6.12
N GLU A 50 7.92 19.71 5.29
CA GLU A 50 7.00 20.78 5.72
C GLU A 50 5.98 20.30 6.78
N LEU A 51 5.65 19.00 6.79
CA LEU A 51 4.78 18.38 7.80
C LEU A 51 5.53 18.03 9.10
N GLY A 52 6.84 18.28 9.18
CA GLY A 52 7.67 17.96 10.35
C GLY A 52 7.92 16.46 10.55
N ILE A 53 7.75 15.65 9.50
CA ILE A 53 7.94 14.20 9.55
C ILE A 53 9.43 13.88 9.48
N LYS A 54 9.91 12.99 10.37
CA LYS A 54 11.26 12.43 10.30
C LYS A 54 11.32 11.41 9.17
N VAL A 55 12.25 11.60 8.24
CA VAL A 55 12.48 10.70 7.11
C VAL A 55 13.70 9.84 7.39
N ASP A 56 13.58 8.53 7.24
CA ASP A 56 14.68 7.59 7.43
C ASP A 56 15.39 7.27 6.12
N VAL A 57 14.63 7.20 5.03
CA VAL A 57 15.15 6.90 3.68
C VAL A 57 14.57 7.87 2.67
N LEU A 58 15.43 8.57 1.95
CA LEU A 58 15.08 9.33 0.76
C LEU A 58 15.50 8.52 -0.47
N LEU A 59 14.54 8.17 -1.33
CA LEU A 59 14.76 7.30 -2.49
C LEU A 59 14.29 7.98 -3.78
N GLY A 60 15.09 7.90 -4.84
CA GLY A 60 14.69 8.40 -6.15
C GLY A 60 15.80 8.43 -7.19
N ASP A 61 15.45 8.94 -8.37
CA ASP A 61 16.38 9.16 -9.47
C ASP A 61 17.25 10.41 -9.25
N PHE A 62 16.77 11.36 -8.42
CA PHE A 62 17.49 12.60 -8.11
C PHE A 62 17.84 13.43 -9.37
N ASP A 63 16.96 13.36 -10.37
CA ASP A 63 17.12 14.06 -11.63
C ASP A 63 16.95 15.59 -11.52
N ARG A 64 17.27 16.30 -12.61
CA ARG A 64 17.00 17.75 -12.79
C ARG A 64 17.71 18.66 -11.79
N GLY A 65 18.89 18.26 -11.32
CA GLY A 65 19.70 19.06 -10.40
C GLY A 65 19.18 19.02 -8.96
N PHE A 66 18.39 18.00 -8.61
CA PHE A 66 18.01 17.73 -7.24
C PHE A 66 19.23 17.25 -6.45
N ASP A 67 19.57 17.98 -5.38
CA ASP A 67 20.65 17.60 -4.47
C ASP A 67 20.05 17.00 -3.18
N PRO A 68 20.02 15.67 -3.04
CA PRO A 68 19.45 15.03 -1.85
C PRO A 68 20.30 15.25 -0.60
N GLU A 69 21.57 15.64 -0.74
CA GLU A 69 22.51 15.76 0.37
C GLU A 69 22.14 16.90 1.34
N ILE A 70 21.38 17.88 0.87
CA ILE A 70 20.92 19.02 1.69
C ILE A 70 20.10 18.58 2.90
N TYR A 71 19.43 17.43 2.82
CA TYR A 71 18.60 16.90 3.91
C TYR A 71 19.39 16.13 4.96
N LYS A 72 20.66 15.78 4.72
CA LYS A 72 21.46 14.99 5.69
C LYS A 72 21.57 15.64 7.06
N THR A 73 21.68 16.96 7.09
CA THR A 73 21.84 17.69 8.36
C THR A 73 20.53 17.79 9.12
N THR A 74 19.43 18.12 8.44
CA THR A 74 18.12 18.36 9.07
C THR A 74 17.38 17.07 9.41
N GLN A 75 17.66 15.98 8.68
CA GLN A 75 17.01 14.68 8.84
C GLN A 75 17.97 13.61 9.37
N TYR A 76 19.08 13.98 10.01
CA TYR A 76 20.05 12.99 10.50
C TYR A 76 19.44 12.00 11.52
N PRO A 77 19.75 10.68 11.45
CA PRO A 77 20.36 9.99 10.32
C PRO A 77 19.32 9.73 9.23
N ILE A 78 19.65 10.07 7.98
CA ILE A 78 18.85 9.75 6.79
C ILE A 78 19.73 8.97 5.81
N GLU A 79 19.18 7.89 5.28
CA GLU A 79 19.77 7.11 4.19
C GLU A 79 19.30 7.69 2.86
N ILE A 80 20.24 7.98 1.96
CA ILE A 80 19.94 8.49 0.62
C ILE A 80 20.23 7.37 -0.38
N VAL A 81 19.19 6.94 -1.08
CA VAL A 81 19.25 5.80 -2.01
C VAL A 81 18.98 6.29 -3.42
N HIS A 82 20.04 6.35 -4.22
CA HIS A 82 19.95 6.72 -5.63
C HIS A 82 19.61 5.49 -6.47
N THR A 83 18.48 5.53 -7.19
CA THR A 83 17.92 4.37 -7.90
C THR A 83 17.61 4.67 -9.38
N PRO A 84 18.60 5.02 -10.23
CA PRO A 84 18.36 5.43 -11.61
C PRO A 84 17.94 4.25 -12.49
N ASP A 85 16.65 3.91 -12.49
CA ASP A 85 16.05 2.85 -13.32
C ASP A 85 14.83 3.41 -14.04
N GLN A 86 14.85 3.38 -15.38
CA GLN A 86 13.79 3.94 -16.22
C GLN A 86 12.70 2.91 -16.56
N ASP A 87 12.95 1.63 -16.29
CA ASP A 87 11.98 0.56 -16.55
C ASP A 87 11.03 0.35 -15.35
N LYS A 88 11.32 0.96 -14.20
CA LYS A 88 10.53 0.87 -12.97
C LYS A 88 10.04 2.24 -12.50
N THR A 89 8.84 2.27 -11.92
CA THR A 89 8.38 3.46 -11.19
C THR A 89 9.11 3.62 -9.87
N ASP A 90 9.13 4.84 -9.32
CA ASP A 90 9.78 5.12 -8.03
C ASP A 90 9.20 4.29 -6.87
N LEU A 91 7.90 3.98 -6.95
CA LEU A 91 7.26 3.12 -5.96
C LEU A 91 7.75 1.66 -6.05
N GLU A 92 7.96 1.14 -7.26
CA GLU A 92 8.56 -0.20 -7.46
C GLU A 92 9.99 -0.27 -6.94
N LYS A 93 10.79 0.78 -7.17
CA LYS A 93 12.16 0.87 -6.66
C LYS A 93 12.19 0.85 -5.13
N ALA A 94 11.22 1.52 -4.48
CA ALA A 94 11.06 1.46 -3.03
C ALA A 94 10.63 0.07 -2.53
N PHE A 95 9.79 -0.66 -3.28
CA PHE A 95 9.48 -2.06 -2.96
C PHE A 95 10.70 -2.97 -3.05
N ASP A 96 11.51 -2.82 -4.10
CA ASP A 96 12.73 -3.60 -4.27
C ASP A 96 13.72 -3.34 -3.13
N TYR A 97 13.88 -2.08 -2.74
CA TYR A 97 14.69 -1.70 -1.58
C TYR A 97 14.22 -2.41 -0.29
N LEU A 98 12.92 -2.47 -0.02
CA LEU A 98 12.37 -3.17 1.14
C LEU A 98 12.62 -4.69 1.08
N ILE A 99 12.46 -5.28 -0.11
CA ILE A 99 12.70 -6.72 -0.34
C ILE A 99 14.18 -7.06 -0.08
N ASP A 100 15.11 -6.24 -0.58
CA ASP A 100 16.54 -6.43 -0.36
C ASP A 100 16.93 -6.32 1.12
N ARG A 101 16.24 -5.45 1.87
CA ARG A 101 16.39 -5.34 3.34
C ARG A 101 15.59 -6.39 4.12
N LYS A 102 14.87 -7.29 3.46
CA LYS A 102 14.02 -8.33 4.06
C LYS A 102 12.89 -7.80 4.95
N ILE A 103 12.41 -6.60 4.63
CA ILE A 103 11.24 -6.02 5.29
C ILE A 103 9.98 -6.60 4.63
N PRO A 104 9.12 -7.31 5.38
CA PRO A 104 8.09 -8.18 4.78
C PRO A 104 6.80 -7.45 4.42
N ALA A 105 6.60 -6.22 4.89
CA ALA A 105 5.34 -5.49 4.74
C ALA A 105 5.54 -3.99 4.68
N VAL A 106 4.63 -3.31 3.96
CA VAL A 106 4.62 -1.86 3.81
C VAL A 106 3.21 -1.30 3.66
N ASN A 107 2.98 -0.17 4.33
CA ASN A 107 1.86 0.72 4.06
C ASN A 107 2.34 1.83 3.10
N VAL A 108 1.53 2.16 2.12
CA VAL A 108 1.85 3.20 1.13
C VAL A 108 0.77 4.26 1.17
N VAL A 109 1.17 5.51 1.42
CA VAL A 109 0.29 6.68 1.33
C VAL A 109 0.74 7.57 0.18
N TRP A 110 -0.19 8.41 -0.29
CA TRP A 110 0.03 9.31 -1.42
C TRP A 110 0.40 8.54 -2.70
N ALA A 111 -0.04 7.28 -2.83
CA ALA A 111 0.12 6.51 -4.08
C ALA A 111 -1.02 6.75 -5.08
N THR A 112 -2.09 7.42 -4.64
CA THR A 112 -3.28 7.73 -5.45
C THR A 112 -3.48 9.24 -5.55
N GLY A 113 -4.38 9.65 -6.44
CA GLY A 113 -4.71 11.07 -6.65
C GLY A 113 -3.69 11.81 -7.52
N LYS A 114 -4.04 13.05 -7.89
CA LYS A 114 -3.36 13.85 -8.93
C LYS A 114 -3.37 13.17 -10.30
N ARG A 115 -2.42 12.27 -10.57
CA ARG A 115 -2.23 11.61 -11.87
C ARG A 115 -2.94 10.27 -11.91
N ALA A 116 -3.94 10.15 -12.78
CA ALA A 116 -4.74 8.93 -12.89
C ALA A 116 -3.93 7.74 -13.42
N ASP A 117 -3.01 7.97 -14.36
CA ASP A 117 -2.11 6.96 -14.88
C ASP A 117 -1.18 6.40 -13.80
N HIS A 118 -0.64 7.26 -12.92
CA HIS A 118 0.13 6.84 -11.75
C HIS A 118 -0.74 6.04 -10.76
N THR A 119 -1.96 6.51 -10.50
CA THR A 119 -2.88 5.82 -9.57
C THR A 119 -3.16 4.39 -10.04
N ILE A 120 -3.51 4.21 -11.31
CA ILE A 120 -3.77 2.88 -11.89
C ILE A 120 -2.51 2.02 -11.80
N THR A 121 -1.36 2.56 -12.20
CA THR A 121 -0.07 1.85 -12.21
C THR A 121 0.33 1.41 -10.80
N ASN A 122 0.25 2.29 -9.81
CA ASN A 122 0.60 1.99 -8.43
C ASN A 122 -0.29 0.89 -7.84
N ILE A 123 -1.60 0.93 -8.11
CA ILE A 123 -2.55 -0.06 -7.61
C ILE A 123 -2.35 -1.43 -8.28
N THR A 124 -2.14 -1.48 -9.60
CA THR A 124 -2.05 -2.77 -10.31
C THR A 124 -0.68 -3.41 -10.19
N ASN A 125 0.39 -2.63 -10.06
CA ASN A 125 1.76 -3.15 -9.98
C ASN A 125 2.02 -4.02 -8.75
N ILE A 126 1.25 -3.86 -7.66
CA ILE A 126 1.42 -4.68 -6.45
C ILE A 126 1.23 -6.18 -6.72
N ALA A 127 0.55 -6.56 -7.82
CA ALA A 127 0.41 -7.95 -8.24
C ALA A 127 1.75 -8.66 -8.46
N ARG A 128 2.76 -7.93 -8.97
CA ARG A 128 4.10 -8.48 -9.22
C ARG A 128 4.86 -8.85 -7.95
N TYR A 129 4.40 -8.36 -6.80
CA TYR A 129 5.04 -8.50 -5.51
C TYR A 129 4.34 -9.48 -4.57
N ARG A 130 3.32 -10.21 -5.05
CA ARG A 130 2.47 -11.15 -4.29
C ARG A 130 3.20 -12.00 -3.24
N ASP A 131 4.29 -12.63 -3.66
CA ASP A 131 5.04 -13.60 -2.84
C ASP A 131 6.30 -12.99 -2.22
N LEU A 132 6.53 -11.68 -2.43
CA LEU A 132 7.75 -10.97 -2.05
C LEU A 132 7.51 -9.91 -0.97
N LEU A 133 6.38 -9.18 -1.03
CA LEU A 133 6.11 -8.05 -0.16
C LEU A 133 4.60 -7.89 0.09
N LYS A 134 4.19 -7.75 1.36
CA LYS A 134 2.80 -7.43 1.70
C LYS A 134 2.59 -5.91 1.59
N ILE A 135 1.82 -5.50 0.58
CA ILE A 135 1.60 -4.08 0.28
C ILE A 135 0.16 -3.70 0.58
N VAL A 136 -0.03 -2.63 1.35
CA VAL A 136 -1.32 -1.99 1.57
C VAL A 136 -1.23 -0.52 1.14
N ILE A 137 -2.03 -0.13 0.15
CA ILE A 137 -2.17 1.26 -0.26
C ILE A 137 -3.33 1.88 0.51
N LEU A 138 -3.10 3.06 1.09
CA LEU A 138 -4.05 3.80 1.91
C LEU A 138 -4.19 5.24 1.41
N ASP A 139 -5.44 5.67 1.27
CA ASP A 139 -5.82 7.08 1.20
C ASP A 139 -7.04 7.33 2.10
N ASP A 140 -7.59 8.54 2.05
CA ASP A 140 -8.69 8.97 2.93
C ASP A 140 -9.97 8.17 2.74
N HIS A 141 -10.12 7.54 1.58
CA HIS A 141 -11.33 6.86 1.17
C HIS A 141 -11.11 5.37 0.96
N SER A 142 -9.87 4.92 0.80
CA SER A 142 -9.56 3.61 0.26
C SER A 142 -8.45 2.90 1.01
N LYS A 143 -8.69 1.62 1.28
CA LYS A 143 -7.66 0.64 1.60
C LYS A 143 -7.62 -0.43 0.53
N VAL A 144 -6.48 -0.58 -0.11
CA VAL A 144 -6.29 -1.46 -1.27
C VAL A 144 -5.14 -2.42 -1.01
N PHE A 145 -5.37 -3.71 -1.21
CA PHE A 145 -4.31 -4.73 -1.14
C PHE A 145 -4.63 -5.94 -2.01
N LEU A 146 -3.59 -6.67 -2.39
CA LEU A 146 -3.72 -7.90 -3.16
C LEU A 146 -4.15 -9.05 -2.25
N LEU A 147 -5.20 -9.77 -2.62
CA LEU A 147 -5.62 -10.95 -1.88
C LEU A 147 -4.65 -12.11 -2.11
N PRO A 148 -4.29 -12.88 -1.06
CA PRO A 148 -3.74 -14.22 -1.23
C PRO A 148 -4.79 -15.17 -1.83
N ARG A 149 -4.35 -16.34 -2.30
CA ARG A 149 -5.24 -17.37 -2.89
C ARG A 149 -6.37 -17.80 -1.95
N LYS A 150 -6.12 -17.78 -0.64
CA LYS A 150 -7.12 -17.93 0.42
C LYS A 150 -6.96 -16.79 1.41
N PHE A 151 -8.00 -15.99 1.55
CA PHE A 151 -8.11 -14.89 2.49
C PHE A 151 -9.21 -15.18 3.50
N GLU A 152 -8.94 -14.84 4.76
CA GLU A 152 -9.86 -15.02 5.86
C GLU A 152 -9.62 -13.93 6.90
N LYS A 153 -10.64 -13.13 7.20
CA LYS A 153 -10.56 -12.04 8.18
C LYS A 153 -11.93 -11.74 8.76
N TRP A 154 -11.98 -11.37 10.03
CA TRP A 154 -13.21 -10.93 10.67
C TRP A 154 -13.53 -9.49 10.27
N TYR A 155 -14.79 -9.24 9.92
CA TYR A 155 -15.31 -7.93 9.59
C TYR A 155 -16.65 -7.67 10.29
N THR A 156 -16.93 -6.39 10.54
CA THR A 156 -18.25 -5.91 10.93
C THR A 156 -19.22 -5.97 9.75
N ALA A 157 -20.50 -6.19 10.02
CA ALA A 157 -21.56 -6.08 9.05
C ALA A 157 -21.51 -4.72 8.34
N LYS A 158 -21.89 -4.71 7.07
CA LYS A 158 -21.93 -3.55 6.18
C LYS A 158 -20.58 -2.91 5.84
N THR A 159 -19.43 -3.45 6.30
CA THR A 159 -18.13 -2.97 5.80
C THR A 159 -18.11 -3.11 4.27
N PRO A 160 -17.81 -2.03 3.52
CA PRO A 160 -17.77 -2.09 2.07
C PRO A 160 -16.56 -2.89 1.62
N ILE A 161 -16.78 -3.83 0.69
CA ILE A 161 -15.74 -4.67 0.09
C ILE A 161 -15.96 -4.68 -1.41
N SER A 162 -14.94 -4.32 -2.17
CA SER A 162 -14.91 -4.46 -3.62
C SER A 162 -13.82 -5.45 -4.02
N LEU A 163 -14.15 -6.35 -4.93
CA LEU A 163 -13.21 -7.33 -5.49
C LEU A 163 -12.89 -6.96 -6.94
N ILE A 164 -11.68 -6.46 -7.18
CA ILE A 164 -11.27 -5.92 -8.47
C ILE A 164 -10.20 -6.83 -9.10
N PRO A 165 -10.46 -7.47 -10.25
CA PRO A 165 -9.47 -8.29 -10.92
C PRO A 165 -8.41 -7.42 -11.61
N ILE A 166 -7.16 -7.89 -11.62
CA ILE A 166 -6.13 -7.40 -12.54
C ILE A 166 -6.09 -8.38 -13.71
N GLY A 167 -6.69 -7.99 -14.83
CA GLY A 167 -6.94 -8.89 -15.96
C GLY A 167 -8.18 -9.76 -15.74
N ILE A 168 -7.99 -11.09 -15.76
CA ILE A 168 -9.04 -12.10 -15.55
C ILE A 168 -8.71 -12.90 -14.30
N VAL A 169 -9.71 -13.09 -13.43
CA VAL A 169 -9.62 -13.92 -12.22
C VAL A 169 -10.79 -14.90 -12.24
N ASP A 170 -10.51 -16.18 -12.09
CA ASP A 170 -11.50 -17.25 -12.10
C ASP A 170 -11.43 -18.15 -10.85
N GLY A 171 -12.47 -18.97 -10.71
CA GLY A 171 -12.61 -19.86 -9.56
C GLY A 171 -12.78 -19.09 -8.26
N ILE A 172 -13.49 -17.95 -8.29
CA ILE A 172 -13.69 -17.11 -7.11
C ILE A 172 -14.85 -17.65 -6.29
N TYR A 173 -14.58 -17.86 -5.00
CA TYR A 173 -15.61 -18.16 -4.00
C TYR A 173 -15.51 -17.16 -2.86
N SER A 174 -16.65 -16.67 -2.39
CA SER A 174 -16.72 -15.84 -1.19
C SER A 174 -17.86 -16.23 -0.26
N THR A 175 -17.65 -16.02 1.03
CA THR A 175 -18.65 -16.21 2.08
C THR A 175 -18.81 -14.94 2.90
N ASN A 176 -19.99 -14.79 3.52
CA ASN A 176 -20.33 -13.63 4.34
C ASN A 176 -20.27 -12.26 3.63
N LEU A 177 -20.48 -12.25 2.32
CA LEU A 177 -20.72 -11.04 1.54
C LEU A 177 -22.20 -10.97 1.13
N LEU A 178 -22.73 -9.76 0.97
CA LEU A 178 -24.11 -9.51 0.54
C LEU A 178 -24.39 -10.12 -0.85
N TYR A 179 -23.41 -10.02 -1.73
CA TYR A 179 -23.40 -10.68 -3.04
C TYR A 179 -22.27 -11.74 -3.07
N PRO A 180 -22.51 -12.96 -2.59
CA PRO A 180 -21.48 -14.00 -2.57
C PRO A 180 -21.13 -14.44 -4.01
N LEU A 181 -19.87 -14.78 -4.22
CA LEU A 181 -19.36 -15.33 -5.48
C LEU A 181 -19.26 -16.84 -5.34
N ILE A 182 -19.70 -17.59 -6.35
CA ILE A 182 -19.72 -19.05 -6.34
C ILE A 182 -19.16 -19.55 -7.67
N ASN A 183 -17.86 -19.88 -7.66
CA ASN A 183 -17.10 -20.25 -8.86
C ASN A 183 -17.17 -19.19 -9.98
N ASP A 184 -17.19 -17.92 -9.60
CA ASP A 184 -17.34 -16.82 -10.54
C ASP A 184 -16.01 -16.47 -11.22
N THR A 185 -16.15 -15.85 -12.39
CA THR A 185 -15.06 -15.17 -13.10
C THR A 185 -15.32 -13.67 -13.11
N LEU A 186 -14.30 -12.90 -12.77
CA LEU A 186 -14.26 -11.44 -12.87
C LEU A 186 -13.23 -11.02 -13.92
N THR A 187 -13.59 -10.01 -14.72
CA THR A 187 -12.73 -9.46 -15.77
C THR A 187 -12.79 -7.94 -15.74
N ILE A 188 -11.63 -7.29 -15.61
CA ILE A 188 -11.55 -5.83 -15.55
C ILE A 188 -12.14 -5.21 -16.81
N GLY A 189 -12.95 -4.15 -16.65
CA GLY A 189 -13.68 -3.51 -17.75
C GLY A 189 -14.98 -4.18 -18.19
N TYR A 190 -15.32 -5.37 -17.66
CA TYR A 190 -16.55 -6.09 -18.00
C TYR A 190 -17.38 -6.47 -16.78
N ARG A 191 -16.79 -7.18 -15.82
CA ARG A 191 -17.46 -7.62 -14.60
C ARG A 191 -16.48 -7.59 -13.44
N THR A 192 -16.74 -6.72 -12.47
CA THR A 192 -16.03 -6.63 -11.20
C THR A 192 -16.95 -7.08 -10.06
N GLY A 193 -16.38 -7.30 -8.88
CA GLY A 193 -17.13 -7.49 -7.63
C GLY A 193 -17.23 -6.18 -6.83
N SER A 194 -17.43 -5.06 -7.52
CA SER A 194 -17.50 -3.73 -6.90
C SER A 194 -18.79 -3.54 -6.09
N SER A 195 -18.74 -2.66 -5.09
CA SER A 195 -19.90 -2.24 -4.29
C SER A 195 -20.61 -3.40 -3.57
N ASN A 196 -19.84 -4.37 -3.10
CA ASN A 196 -20.30 -5.41 -2.20
C ASN A 196 -20.13 -4.96 -0.74
N SER A 197 -20.68 -5.72 0.19
CA SER A 197 -20.51 -5.44 1.62
C SER A 197 -20.60 -6.71 2.44
N VAL A 198 -20.08 -6.66 3.66
CA VAL A 198 -20.16 -7.77 4.61
C VAL A 198 -21.61 -7.96 5.06
N LEU A 199 -22.11 -9.19 4.96
CA LEU A 199 -23.52 -9.49 5.24
C LEU A 199 -23.85 -9.37 6.74
N GLN A 200 -23.02 -9.95 7.60
CA GLN A 200 -23.16 -9.94 9.05
C GLN A 200 -21.78 -9.94 9.73
N ASP A 201 -21.73 -9.50 10.99
CA ASP A 201 -20.53 -9.57 11.82
C ASP A 201 -19.96 -10.99 11.80
N GLY A 202 -18.71 -11.14 11.39
CA GLY A 202 -18.14 -12.48 11.25
C GLY A 202 -16.97 -12.57 10.30
N LEU A 203 -16.57 -13.82 10.08
CA LEU A 203 -15.48 -14.18 9.19
C LEU A 203 -15.92 -14.04 7.73
N VAL A 204 -15.18 -13.24 6.97
CA VAL A 204 -15.26 -13.20 5.51
C VAL A 204 -14.18 -14.12 4.98
N THR A 205 -14.56 -15.10 4.15
CA THR A 205 -13.61 -15.96 3.44
C THR A 205 -13.70 -15.66 1.96
N ILE A 206 -12.54 -15.51 1.31
CA ILE A 206 -12.45 -15.31 -0.14
C ILE A 206 -11.35 -16.20 -0.67
N THR A 207 -11.63 -16.94 -1.73
CA THR A 207 -10.64 -17.76 -2.45
C THR A 207 -10.72 -17.49 -3.94
N HIS A 208 -9.60 -17.64 -4.63
CA HIS A 208 -9.53 -17.56 -6.08
C HIS A 208 -8.44 -18.50 -6.62
N THR A 209 -8.69 -19.11 -7.78
CA THR A 209 -7.79 -20.14 -8.32
C THR A 209 -6.70 -19.50 -9.18
N ASN A 210 -7.09 -18.73 -10.18
CA ASN A 210 -6.17 -18.08 -11.12
C ASN A 210 -6.26 -16.55 -11.05
N GLY A 211 -5.30 -15.87 -11.68
CA GLY A 211 -5.26 -14.41 -11.78
C GLY A 211 -4.96 -13.69 -10.45
N ASP A 212 -5.00 -12.36 -10.49
CA ASP A 212 -4.71 -11.47 -9.37
C ASP A 212 -5.93 -10.66 -8.98
N LEU A 213 -6.32 -10.76 -7.71
CA LEU A 213 -7.54 -10.16 -7.18
C LEU A 213 -7.20 -9.15 -6.09
N LEU A 214 -7.60 -7.90 -6.29
CA LEU A 214 -7.51 -6.86 -5.28
C LEU A 214 -8.76 -6.90 -4.39
N LEU A 215 -8.56 -6.70 -3.09
CA LEU A 215 -9.61 -6.31 -2.17
C LEU A 215 -9.48 -4.81 -1.91
N MET A 216 -10.58 -4.09 -2.07
CA MET A 216 -10.67 -2.67 -1.77
C MET A 216 -11.77 -2.41 -0.75
N GLU A 217 -11.41 -1.82 0.38
CA GLU A 217 -12.34 -1.24 1.35
C GLU A 217 -12.45 0.25 1.00
N CYS A 218 -13.52 0.66 0.32
CA CYS A 218 -13.72 2.03 -0.16
C CYS A 218 -14.93 2.68 0.52
N MET A 219 -14.78 3.91 0.99
CA MET A 219 -15.78 4.67 1.74
C MET A 219 -15.93 6.08 1.15
N ASP A 220 -17.16 6.55 1.03
CA ASP A 220 -17.51 7.90 0.56
C ASP A 220 -17.41 8.94 1.68
#